data_AF-A0A8B7TFD4-F1
#
_entry.id   AF-A0A8B7TFD4-F1
#
_cell.length_a   1.000
_cell.length_b   1.000
_cell.length_c   1.000
_cell.angle_alpha   90.00
_cell.angle_beta   90.00
_cell.angle_gamma   90.00
#
_symmetry.space_group_name_H-M   'P 1'
#
loop_
_entity.id
_entity.type
_entity.pdbx_description
1 polymer ?
#
loop_
_entity_poly.entity_id
_entity_poly.type
_entity_poly.pdbx_seq_one_letter_code
_entity_poly.pdbx_strand_id
1 'polypeptide(L)'
;MKWPVQQVMWEKLRSHQIDRLSTCNLSQGRSYTSRYPRQMLSNCSQGLNRTVLTMPHVTASDSGLYRCSFEGSPGENETVVTRLTVTDGETDNQYIHSIAGGAALLLLFVILIATLSVILYHR
;
A
#
# COMPACT_ATOMS: atom_id res chain seq x y z
N MET A 1 0.81 -0.02 28.37
CA MET A 1 1.76 -1.15 28.58
C MET A 1 1.89 -1.39 30.06
N LYS A 2 2.07 -2.64 30.47
CA LYS A 2 2.15 -3.03 31.90
C LYS A 2 3.54 -2.80 32.51
N TRP A 3 4.55 -2.61 31.67
CA TRP A 3 5.97 -2.53 32.05
C TRP A 3 6.74 -1.58 31.10
N PRO A 4 7.95 -1.10 31.47
CA PRO A 4 8.74 -0.16 30.66
C PRO A 4 9.35 -0.83 29.43
N VAL A 5 8.98 -0.35 28.23
CA VAL A 5 9.52 -0.90 26.98
C VAL A 5 10.93 -0.38 26.71
N GLN A 6 11.85 -1.29 26.46
CA GLN A 6 13.25 -0.98 26.12
C GLN A 6 13.46 -1.00 24.60
N GLN A 7 12.83 -1.96 23.91
CA GLN A 7 12.99 -2.16 22.48
C GLN A 7 11.66 -2.46 21.80
N VAL A 8 11.51 -1.97 20.57
CA VAL A 8 10.38 -2.26 19.68
C VAL A 8 10.91 -2.83 18.38
N MET A 9 10.30 -3.89 17.88
CA MET A 9 10.68 -4.52 16.63
C MET A 9 9.48 -4.75 15.73
N TRP A 10 9.64 -4.40 14.45
CA TRP A 10 8.67 -4.64 13.39
C TRP A 10 9.19 -5.72 12.44
N GLU A 11 8.32 -6.67 12.10
CA GLU A 11 8.66 -7.83 11.26
C GLU A 11 7.55 -8.13 10.24
N LYS A 12 7.92 -8.63 9.05
CA LYS A 12 7.01 -9.27 8.10
C LYS A 12 7.15 -10.78 8.24
N LEU A 13 6.04 -11.46 8.50
CA LEU A 13 5.99 -12.91 8.61
C LEU A 13 5.73 -13.51 7.22
N ARG A 14 6.67 -14.34 6.75
CA ARG A 14 6.51 -15.18 5.55
C ARG A 14 6.51 -16.65 5.96
N SER A 15 6.08 -17.54 5.06
CA SER A 15 6.01 -18.99 5.33
C SER A 15 7.35 -19.62 5.70
N HIS A 16 8.46 -19.11 5.17
CA HIS A 16 9.80 -19.70 5.33
C HIS A 16 10.83 -18.77 5.98
N GLN A 17 10.47 -17.52 6.26
CA GLN A 17 11.39 -16.54 6.83
C GLN A 17 10.64 -15.40 7.53
N ILE A 18 11.32 -14.75 8.45
CA ILE A 18 10.83 -13.57 9.14
C ILE A 18 11.74 -12.42 8.77
N ASP A 19 11.19 -11.41 8.09
CA ASP A 19 11.96 -10.24 7.72
C ASP A 19 11.84 -9.19 8.80
N ARG A 20 12.96 -8.86 9.45
CA ARG A 20 13.01 -7.67 10.28
C ARG A 20 12.82 -6.45 9.38
N LEU A 21 11.97 -5.52 9.78
CA LEU A 21 11.68 -4.28 9.04
C LEU A 21 12.35 -3.09 9.71
N SER A 22 12.14 -2.95 11.03
CA SER A 22 12.73 -1.90 11.85
C SER A 22 12.93 -2.39 13.28
N THR A 23 13.98 -1.93 13.93
CA THR A 23 14.19 -2.08 15.37
C THR A 23 14.44 -0.71 15.99
N CYS A 24 13.72 -0.36 17.04
CA CYS A 24 13.85 0.89 17.76
C CYS A 24 14.30 0.62 19.19
N ASN A 25 15.45 1.15 19.58
CA ASN A 25 15.86 1.18 20.97
C ASN A 25 15.31 2.46 21.61
N LEU A 26 14.32 2.32 22.51
CA LEU A 26 13.63 3.43 23.14
C LEU A 26 14.47 4.13 24.20
N SER A 27 15.47 3.47 24.77
CA SER A 27 16.40 4.12 25.72
C SER A 27 17.31 5.14 25.02
N GLN A 28 17.69 4.87 23.76
CA GLN A 28 18.59 5.70 22.97
C GLN A 28 17.86 6.54 21.90
N GLY A 29 16.58 6.25 21.63
CA GLY A 29 15.82 6.84 20.53
C GLY A 29 16.39 6.52 19.15
N ARG A 30 17.12 5.41 19.00
CA ARG A 30 17.80 5.03 17.76
C ARG A 30 17.04 3.93 17.04
N SER A 31 16.73 4.18 15.77
CA SER A 31 16.17 3.16 14.88
C SER A 31 17.26 2.53 14.02
N TYR A 32 17.11 1.23 13.81
CA TYR A 32 17.90 0.44 12.90
C TYR A 32 16.96 -0.08 11.82
N THR A 33 17.06 0.51 10.63
CA THR A 33 16.35 0.01 9.45
C THR A 33 17.05 -1.27 8.99
N SER A 34 16.28 -2.33 8.80
CA SER A 34 16.79 -3.61 8.32
C SER A 34 17.26 -3.53 6.86
N ARG A 35 17.97 -4.57 6.38
CA ARG A 35 18.26 -4.79 4.95
C ARG A 35 17.03 -5.22 4.15
N TYR A 36 15.84 -4.77 4.55
CA TYR A 36 14.64 -5.05 3.81
C TYR A 36 14.70 -4.29 2.48
N PRO A 37 14.36 -4.92 1.33
CA PRO A 37 14.55 -4.29 0.02
C PRO A 37 13.79 -2.98 -0.18
N ARG A 38 12.72 -2.77 0.59
CA ARG A 38 11.86 -1.58 0.48
C ARG A 38 12.09 -0.64 1.65
N GLN A 39 11.89 0.65 1.39
CA GLN A 39 11.96 1.67 2.42
C GLN A 39 10.87 1.43 3.49
N MET A 40 11.30 1.45 4.75
CA MET A 40 10.46 1.36 5.93
C MET A 40 10.76 2.55 6.82
N LEU A 41 9.74 3.28 7.25
CA LEU A 41 9.89 4.45 8.12
C LEU A 41 9.25 4.14 9.48
N SER A 42 10.00 4.34 10.56
CA SER A 42 9.48 4.17 11.93
C SER A 42 9.62 5.46 12.73
N ASN A 43 8.60 5.79 13.54
CA ASN A 43 8.58 6.98 14.40
C ASN A 43 9.42 6.83 15.69
N CYS A 44 10.59 6.21 15.60
CA CYS A 44 11.42 5.90 16.76
C CYS A 44 11.92 7.16 17.46
N SER A 45 11.59 7.31 18.73
CA SER A 45 12.07 8.38 19.60
C SER A 45 12.20 7.86 21.04
N GLN A 46 12.94 8.61 21.87
CA GLN A 46 13.13 8.25 23.28
C GLN A 46 11.80 8.37 24.05
N GLY A 47 11.46 7.36 24.86
CA GLY A 47 10.27 7.38 25.71
C GLY A 47 8.92 7.31 24.97
N LEU A 48 8.91 6.86 23.73
CA LEU A 48 7.71 6.74 22.90
C LEU A 48 6.68 5.77 23.51
N ASN A 49 5.41 6.17 23.56
CA ASN A 49 4.30 5.34 24.07
C ASN A 49 3.53 4.58 22.95
N ARG A 50 3.78 4.92 21.69
CA ARG A 50 3.14 4.33 20.51
C ARG A 50 4.11 4.24 19.34
N THR A 51 4.29 3.04 18.81
CA THR A 51 5.08 2.80 17.61
C THR A 51 4.21 2.76 16.35
N VAL A 52 4.74 3.29 15.25
CA VAL A 52 4.13 3.32 13.92
C VAL A 52 5.20 2.95 12.91
N LEU A 53 4.84 2.02 12.00
CA LEU A 53 5.61 1.68 10.81
C LEU A 53 4.86 2.20 9.58
N THR A 54 5.52 3.01 8.78
CA THR A 54 5.01 3.56 7.53
C THR A 54 5.69 2.89 6.35
N MET A 55 4.88 2.31 5.46
CA MET A 55 5.29 1.77 4.16
C MET A 55 4.82 2.70 3.05
N PRO A 56 5.71 3.44 2.38
CA PRO A 56 5.33 4.22 1.21
C PRO A 56 5.16 3.32 -0.03
N HIS A 57 4.24 3.72 -0.92
CA HIS A 57 4.00 3.07 -2.23
C HIS A 57 3.63 1.58 -2.13
N VAL A 58 2.71 1.22 -1.23
CA VAL A 58 2.29 -0.18 -1.06
C VAL A 58 1.71 -0.78 -2.33
N THR A 59 1.98 -2.06 -2.57
CA THR A 59 1.46 -2.85 -3.71
C THR A 59 0.82 -4.14 -3.21
N ALA A 60 0.13 -4.87 -4.09
CA ALA A 60 -0.51 -6.14 -3.74
C ALA A 60 0.46 -7.16 -3.10
N SER A 61 1.76 -7.15 -3.49
CA SER A 61 2.79 -8.04 -2.93
C SER A 61 3.22 -7.69 -1.50
N ASP A 62 2.85 -6.50 -1.01
CA ASP A 62 3.05 -6.15 0.40
C ASP A 62 2.04 -6.83 1.31
N SER A 63 0.92 -7.34 0.79
CA SER A 63 -0.05 -8.08 1.57
C SER A 63 0.60 -9.22 2.36
N GLY A 64 0.17 -9.42 3.60
CA GLY A 64 0.79 -10.41 4.48
C GLY A 64 0.53 -10.15 5.96
N LEU A 65 1.20 -10.95 6.79
CA LEU A 65 1.17 -10.81 8.23
C LEU A 65 2.36 -9.97 8.69
N TYR A 66 2.08 -9.01 9.56
CA TYR A 66 3.05 -8.11 10.14
C TYR A 66 3.00 -8.25 11.66
N ARG A 67 4.17 -8.30 12.29
CA ARG A 67 4.30 -8.45 13.74
C ARG A 67 5.02 -7.22 14.31
N CYS A 68 4.45 -6.69 15.38
CA CYS A 68 5.09 -5.71 16.24
C CYS A 68 5.40 -6.38 17.58
N SER A 69 6.64 -6.32 18.02
CA SER A 69 7.12 -6.90 19.27
C SER A 69 7.62 -5.78 20.18
N PHE A 70 7.20 -5.81 21.43
CA PHE A 70 7.67 -4.96 22.50
C PHE A 70 8.51 -5.82 23.44
N GLU A 71 9.71 -5.37 23.76
CA GLU A 71 10.66 -6.06 24.63
C GLU A 71 11.06 -5.16 25.81
N GLY A 72 10.97 -5.70 27.02
CA GLY A 72 11.27 -5.04 28.29
C GLY A 72 12.38 -5.76 29.04
N SER A 73 12.20 -5.89 30.36
CA SER A 73 13.09 -6.72 31.18
C SER A 73 12.90 -8.21 30.84
N PRO A 74 13.81 -9.11 31.27
CA PRO A 74 13.68 -10.53 31.00
C PRO A 74 12.30 -11.08 31.44
N GLY A 75 11.57 -11.69 30.50
CA GLY A 75 10.21 -12.20 30.71
C GLY A 75 9.09 -11.21 30.37
N GLU A 76 9.41 -9.94 30.13
CA GLU A 76 8.48 -8.90 29.72
C GLU A 76 8.51 -8.72 28.20
N ASN A 77 7.76 -9.56 27.49
CA ASN A 77 7.62 -9.46 26.03
C ASN A 77 6.14 -9.49 25.66
N GLU A 78 5.73 -8.59 24.77
CA GLU A 78 4.38 -8.58 24.20
C GLU A 78 4.49 -8.51 22.68
N THR A 79 3.64 -9.25 21.97
CA THR A 79 3.62 -9.23 20.51
C THR A 79 2.20 -9.03 20.00
N VAL A 80 2.08 -8.25 18.92
CA VAL A 80 0.82 -8.01 18.22
C VAL A 80 1.02 -8.34 16.76
N VAL A 81 0.14 -9.16 16.21
CA VAL A 81 0.15 -9.55 14.79
C VAL A 81 -1.05 -8.92 14.10
N THR A 82 -0.82 -8.33 12.93
CA THR A 82 -1.85 -7.75 12.08
C THR A 82 -1.73 -8.28 10.65
N ARG A 83 -2.87 -8.34 9.95
CA ARG A 83 -2.92 -8.70 8.52
C ARG A 83 -3.09 -7.44 7.71
N LEU A 84 -2.17 -7.20 6.77
CA LEU A 84 -2.30 -6.20 5.72
C LEU A 84 -2.85 -6.87 4.47
N THR A 85 -3.94 -6.33 3.94
CA THR A 85 -4.50 -6.70 2.64
C THR A 85 -4.48 -5.46 1.76
N VAL A 86 -3.73 -5.50 0.67
CA VAL A 86 -3.68 -4.44 -0.34
C VAL A 86 -4.45 -4.94 -1.56
N THR A 87 -5.59 -4.31 -1.83
CA THR A 87 -6.36 -4.53 -3.06
C THR A 87 -5.87 -3.55 -4.10
N ASP A 88 -5.59 -4.04 -5.31
CA ASP A 88 -5.37 -3.14 -6.44
C ASP A 88 -6.66 -2.37 -6.68
N GLY A 89 -6.56 -1.05 -6.80
CA GLY A 89 -7.69 -0.26 -7.27
C GLY A 89 -7.79 -0.55 -8.75
N GLU A 90 -8.83 -1.26 -9.18
CA GLU A 90 -9.22 -1.23 -10.59
C GLU A 90 -9.45 0.25 -10.93
N THR A 91 -8.45 0.89 -11.53
CA THR A 91 -8.72 2.08 -12.30
C THR A 91 -9.60 1.58 -13.42
N ASP A 92 -10.88 1.94 -13.34
CA ASP A 92 -11.90 1.63 -14.35
C ASP A 92 -11.48 2.23 -15.70
N ASN A 93 -10.54 1.56 -16.35
CA ASN A 93 -10.04 1.87 -17.68
C ASN A 93 -11.10 1.50 -18.74
N GLN A 94 -12.20 0.86 -18.31
CA GLN A 94 -13.37 0.55 -19.12
C GLN A 94 -14.18 1.82 -19.44
N TYR A 95 -14.12 2.85 -18.57
CA TYR A 95 -14.77 4.13 -18.82
C TYR A 95 -14.16 4.90 -20.01
N ILE A 96 -12.82 4.87 -20.15
CA ILE A 96 -12.11 5.59 -21.23
C ILE A 96 -12.37 4.93 -22.59
N HIS A 97 -12.38 3.60 -22.65
CA HIS A 97 -12.76 2.87 -23.88
C HIS A 97 -14.19 3.17 -24.33
N SER A 98 -15.11 3.36 -23.38
CA SER A 98 -16.52 3.63 -23.66
C SER A 98 -16.75 5.02 -24.28
N ILE A 99 -15.99 6.03 -23.85
CA ILE A 99 -16.07 7.40 -24.41
C ILE A 99 -15.51 7.46 -25.83
N ALA A 100 -14.35 6.82 -26.06
CA ALA A 100 -13.72 6.82 -27.38
C ALA A 100 -14.56 6.09 -28.45
N GLY A 101 -15.19 4.96 -28.08
CA GLY A 101 -16.08 4.22 -28.96
C GLY A 101 -17.35 5.00 -29.33
N GLY A 102 -17.98 5.65 -28.34
CA GLY A 102 -19.21 6.43 -28.57
C GLY A 102 -19.01 7.63 -29.49
N ALA A 103 -17.92 8.38 -29.32
CA ALA A 103 -17.63 9.55 -30.16
C ALA A 103 -17.39 9.17 -31.63
N ALA A 104 -16.64 8.08 -31.89
CA ALA A 104 -16.37 7.61 -33.24
C ALA A 104 -17.66 7.15 -33.96
N LEU A 105 -18.55 6.45 -33.27
CA LEU A 105 -19.82 5.99 -33.82
C LEU A 105 -20.76 7.16 -34.17
N LEU A 106 -20.84 8.18 -33.30
CA LEU A 106 -21.64 9.37 -33.57
C LEU A 106 -21.12 10.15 -34.79
N LEU A 107 -19.81 10.31 -34.93
CA LEU A 107 -19.21 10.97 -36.08
C LEU A 107 -19.51 10.23 -37.39
N LEU A 108 -19.39 8.90 -37.39
CA LEU A 108 -19.72 8.08 -38.56
C LEU A 108 -21.20 8.22 -38.95
N PHE A 109 -22.09 8.24 -37.98
CA PHE A 109 -23.53 8.41 -38.22
C PHE A 109 -23.87 9.78 -38.83
N VAL A 110 -23.24 10.86 -38.34
CA VAL A 110 -23.41 12.21 -38.90
C VAL A 110 -22.91 12.29 -40.34
N ILE A 111 -21.76 11.70 -40.65
CA ILE A 111 -21.22 11.65 -42.02
C ILE A 111 -22.16 10.89 -42.96
N LEU A 112 -22.72 9.77 -42.50
CA LEU A 112 -23.68 8.96 -43.26
C LEU A 112 -24.96 9.74 -43.58
N ILE A 113 -25.51 10.47 -42.61
CA ILE A 113 -26.70 11.31 -42.85
C ILE A 113 -26.38 12.44 -43.83
N ALA A 114 -25.24 13.11 -43.66
CA ALA A 114 -24.85 14.23 -44.53
C ALA A 114 -24.66 13.76 -45.99
N THR A 115 -23.98 12.63 -46.20
CA THR A 115 -23.78 12.05 -47.54
C THR A 115 -25.09 11.64 -48.19
N LEU A 116 -25.99 10.96 -47.48
CA LEU A 116 -27.32 10.62 -47.99
C LEU A 116 -28.15 11.86 -48.35
N SER A 117 -28.12 12.89 -47.51
CA SER A 117 -28.84 14.15 -47.74
C SER A 117 -28.34 14.84 -49.01
N VAL A 118 -27.03 14.88 -49.23
CA VAL A 118 -26.43 15.46 -50.45
C VAL A 118 -26.81 14.65 -51.69
N ILE A 119 -26.76 13.30 -51.62
CA ILE A 119 -27.14 12.42 -52.73
C ILE A 119 -28.62 12.60 -53.09
N LEU A 120 -29.50 12.70 -52.10
CA LEU A 120 -30.94 12.91 -52.31
C LEU A 120 -31.26 14.32 -52.82
N TYR A 121 -30.47 15.33 -52.44
CA TYR A 121 -30.63 16.70 -52.92
C TYR A 121 -30.15 16.89 -54.37
N HIS A 122 -29.11 16.14 -54.76
CA HIS A 122 -28.51 16.24 -56.10
C HIS A 122 -29.11 15.24 -57.12
N ARG A 123 -30.10 14.44 -56.69
CA ARG A 123 -30.88 13.51 -57.51
C ARG A 123 -32.23 14.12 -57.86
#